data_AF-A0A9P8F878-F1
#
_entry.id   AF-A0A9P8F878-F1
#
_cell.length_a   1.000
_cell.length_b   1.000
_cell.length_c   1.000
_cell.angle_alpha   90.00
_cell.angle_beta   90.00
_cell.angle_gamma   90.00
#
_symmetry.space_group_name_H-M   'P 1'
#
loop_
_entity.id
_entity.type
_entity.pdbx_description
1 polymer ?
#
loop_
_entity_poly.entity_id
_entity_poly.type
_entity_poly.pdbx_seq_one_letter_code
_entity_poly.pdbx_strand_id
1 'polypeptide(L)'
;MLPNLLSLLALRFGVAIAQCPDFFDYSMVKHYPYSGGVHNISYQRPDPSCRTFNLSVLEDQVILDVMHATPDLDLFRLFLNAYPNTLDTAIRWKGYAADSPDEELTFVVTGDIDAMWLRDSSNQMQSYLPLLTANSSVDSLASLFRGVINLQARYLLTSPYCNAFQPPVESGIAPATNPSASQDVVFPTYDNASVFECKYELDSLAAFLQISSDYYNATGDVAFFAKHHWIEAINHVYQ
;
A
#
# COMPACT_ATOMS: atom_id res chain seq x y z
N MET A 1 61.89 19.83 23.34
CA MET A 1 61.24 18.50 23.32
C MET A 1 59.76 18.70 23.49
N LEU A 2 58.99 18.59 22.41
CA LEU A 2 57.53 18.38 22.37
C LEU A 2 57.13 18.27 20.89
N PRO A 3 56.75 17.09 20.39
CA PRO A 3 56.10 16.99 19.09
C PRO A 3 54.59 17.24 19.25
N ASN A 4 54.05 18.10 18.39
CA ASN A 4 52.63 18.38 18.24
C ASN A 4 51.89 17.12 17.75
N LEU A 5 50.90 16.67 18.52
CA LEU A 5 49.94 15.65 18.09
C LEU A 5 48.71 16.38 17.52
N LEU A 6 48.61 16.46 16.19
CA LEU A 6 47.38 16.84 15.50
C LEU A 6 46.46 15.62 15.46
N SER A 7 45.46 15.58 16.35
CA SER A 7 44.38 14.60 16.28
C SER A 7 43.38 15.03 15.21
N LEU A 8 43.29 14.26 14.12
CA LEU A 8 42.17 14.33 13.17
C LEU A 8 40.88 13.91 13.89
N LEU A 9 39.95 14.85 14.07
CA LEU A 9 38.56 14.55 14.40
C LEU A 9 37.86 14.09 13.12
N ALA A 10 37.71 12.78 12.94
CA ALA A 10 36.81 12.25 11.92
C ALA A 10 35.36 12.47 12.39
N LEU A 11 34.66 13.45 11.81
CA LEU A 11 33.20 13.54 11.93
C LEU A 11 32.58 12.31 11.28
N ARG A 12 32.15 11.36 12.11
CA ARG A 12 31.22 10.32 11.69
C ARG A 12 29.85 10.98 11.51
N PHE A 13 29.49 11.30 10.27
CA PHE A 13 28.09 11.52 9.91
C PHE A 13 27.37 10.18 10.04
N GLY A 14 26.82 9.91 11.22
CA GLY A 14 25.80 8.87 11.36
C GLY A 14 24.57 9.33 10.60
N VAL A 15 24.14 8.56 9.59
CA VAL A 15 22.81 8.71 9.02
C VAL A 15 21.85 8.41 10.16
N ALA A 16 21.18 9.44 10.69
CA ALA A 16 20.08 9.23 11.60
C ALA A 16 18.99 8.51 10.80
N ILE A 17 18.75 7.23 11.11
CA ILE A 17 17.57 6.53 10.63
C ILE A 17 16.39 7.30 11.22
N ALA A 18 15.56 7.90 10.37
CA ALA A 18 14.34 8.56 10.82
C ALA A 18 13.51 7.52 11.59
N GLN A 19 13.29 7.76 12.88
CA GLN A 19 12.44 6.89 13.67
C GLN A 19 10.99 7.26 13.36
N CYS A 20 10.40 6.53 12.42
CA CYS A 20 9.02 6.74 12.02
C CYS A 20 8.08 6.12 13.07
N PRO A 21 7.17 6.91 13.66
CA PRO A 21 6.20 6.37 14.61
C PRO A 21 5.21 5.45 13.89
N ASP A 22 4.64 4.50 14.64
CA ASP A 22 3.50 3.74 14.16
C ASP A 22 2.33 4.68 13.83
N PHE A 23 1.68 4.47 12.68
CA PHE A 23 0.66 5.41 12.21
C PHE A 23 -0.61 5.39 13.06
N PHE A 24 -0.98 4.25 13.65
CA PHE A 24 -2.13 4.17 14.54
C PHE A 24 -1.91 5.11 15.73
N ASP A 25 -0.78 4.96 16.42
CA ASP A 25 -0.41 5.83 17.55
C ASP A 25 -0.27 7.30 17.14
N TYR A 26 0.33 7.54 15.96
CA TYR A 26 0.49 8.89 15.42
C TYR A 26 -0.86 9.57 15.19
N SER A 27 -1.84 8.86 14.60
CA SER A 27 -3.14 9.40 14.22
C SER A 27 -4.04 9.74 15.42
N MET A 28 -3.75 9.17 16.59
CA MET A 28 -4.53 9.34 17.83
C MET A 28 -4.27 10.68 18.53
N VAL A 29 -3.27 11.44 18.10
CA VAL A 29 -2.94 12.76 18.66
C VAL A 29 -3.07 13.86 17.61
N LYS A 30 -3.31 15.10 18.06
CA LYS A 30 -3.43 16.26 17.18
C LYS A 30 -2.06 16.83 16.87
N HIS A 31 -1.76 17.01 15.58
CA HIS A 31 -0.52 17.65 15.13
C HIS A 31 -0.78 19.01 14.49
N TYR A 32 0.20 19.90 14.68
CA TYR A 32 0.29 21.15 13.93
C TYR A 32 0.90 20.89 12.53
N PRO A 33 0.64 21.76 11.54
CA PRO A 33 -0.25 22.93 11.61
C PRO A 33 -1.73 22.56 11.48
N TYR A 34 -2.59 23.20 12.28
CA TYR A 34 -4.04 23.09 12.09
C TYR A 34 -4.48 23.79 10.81
N SER A 35 -5.67 23.44 10.30
CA SER A 35 -6.25 24.01 9.07
C SER A 35 -6.49 25.52 9.13
N GLY A 36 -6.75 26.09 10.31
CA GLY A 36 -7.19 27.48 10.46
C GLY A 36 -8.64 27.74 10.06
N GLY A 37 -9.41 26.68 9.74
CA GLY A 37 -10.85 26.74 9.50
C GLY A 37 -11.67 26.78 10.79
N VAL A 38 -13.00 26.70 10.66
CA VAL A 38 -13.95 26.75 11.79
C VAL A 38 -13.75 25.58 12.76
N HIS A 39 -13.46 24.40 12.22
CA HIS A 39 -13.21 23.17 12.97
C HIS A 39 -11.73 22.97 13.33
N ASN A 40 -10.86 23.75 12.71
CA ASN A 40 -9.42 23.79 12.98
C ASN A 40 -8.78 22.38 13.00
N ILE A 41 -9.06 21.59 11.95
CA ILE A 41 -8.66 20.18 11.82
C ILE A 41 -7.13 20.03 11.84
N SER A 42 -6.62 19.01 12.57
CA SER A 42 -5.18 18.72 12.69
C SER A 42 -4.58 18.19 11.39
N TYR A 43 -3.28 18.42 11.20
CA TYR A 43 -2.50 17.69 10.20
C TYR A 43 -2.33 16.25 10.64
N GLN A 44 -2.53 15.27 9.75
CA GLN A 44 -2.40 13.85 10.06
C GLN A 44 -1.60 13.04 9.04
N ARG A 45 -0.92 13.69 8.08
CA ARG A 45 0.03 12.95 7.23
C ARG A 45 1.33 12.72 8.01
N PRO A 46 1.99 11.56 7.85
CA PRO A 46 3.33 11.35 8.38
C PRO A 46 4.34 12.37 7.85
N ASP A 47 5.47 12.50 8.56
CA ASP A 47 6.64 13.19 8.04
C ASP A 47 6.99 12.64 6.63
N PRO A 48 7.39 13.47 5.66
CA PRO A 48 7.71 13.00 4.31
C PRO A 48 8.70 11.84 4.26
N SER A 49 9.66 11.77 5.19
CA SER A 49 10.63 10.67 5.28
C SER A 49 10.03 9.34 5.77
N CYS A 50 8.83 9.38 6.33
CA CYS A 50 8.09 8.24 6.87
C CYS A 50 6.93 7.78 5.99
N ARG A 51 6.71 8.42 4.83
CA ARG A 51 5.67 8.01 3.88
C ARG A 51 6.11 6.78 3.12
N THR A 52 5.23 5.78 3.02
CA THR A 52 5.57 4.49 2.42
C THR A 52 5.75 4.52 0.90
N PHE A 53 5.13 5.49 0.23
CA PHE A 53 5.25 5.69 -1.21
C PHE A 53 5.09 7.18 -1.56
N ASN A 54 5.98 7.70 -2.40
CA ASN A 54 5.90 9.08 -2.89
C ASN A 54 5.42 9.10 -4.33
N LEU A 55 4.34 9.85 -4.59
CA LEU A 55 3.82 10.07 -5.94
C LEU A 55 3.95 11.55 -6.29
N SER A 56 4.95 11.92 -7.09
CA SER A 56 5.27 13.33 -7.38
C SER A 56 4.10 14.10 -7.98
N VAL A 57 3.33 13.51 -8.89
CA VAL A 57 2.14 14.20 -9.46
C VAL A 57 1.10 14.57 -8.40
N LEU A 58 0.99 13.76 -7.33
CA LEU A 58 0.08 14.06 -6.23
C LEU A 58 0.60 15.27 -5.42
N GLU A 59 1.89 15.26 -5.05
CA GLU A 59 2.50 16.31 -4.23
C GLU A 59 2.63 17.64 -4.98
N ASP A 60 3.05 17.58 -6.24
CA ASP A 60 3.44 18.77 -7.01
C ASP A 60 2.26 19.42 -7.74
N GLN A 61 1.20 18.68 -8.04
CA GLN A 61 0.08 19.16 -8.87
C GLN A 61 -1.28 18.98 -8.19
N VAL A 62 -1.66 17.75 -7.86
CA VAL A 62 -3.04 17.45 -7.40
C VAL A 62 -3.38 18.21 -6.11
N ILE A 63 -2.45 18.23 -5.15
CA ILE A 63 -2.66 18.95 -3.90
C ILE A 63 -2.90 20.45 -4.15
N LEU A 64 -2.12 21.06 -5.04
CA LEU A 64 -2.27 22.49 -5.37
C LEU A 64 -3.60 22.77 -6.09
N ASP A 65 -3.99 21.91 -7.03
CA ASP A 65 -5.25 22.05 -7.77
C ASP A 65 -6.45 21.94 -6.83
N VAL A 66 -6.45 20.96 -5.92
CA VAL A 66 -7.52 20.79 -4.95
C VAL A 66 -7.53 21.92 -3.93
N MET A 67 -6.36 22.43 -3.51
CA MET A 67 -6.26 23.61 -2.66
C MET A 67 -6.92 24.83 -3.33
N HIS A 68 -6.65 25.07 -4.61
CA HIS A 68 -7.25 26.18 -5.35
C HIS A 68 -8.75 26.00 -5.59
N ALA A 69 -9.22 24.76 -5.76
CA ALA A 69 -10.62 24.43 -5.97
C ALA A 69 -11.45 24.37 -4.67
N THR A 70 -10.81 24.35 -3.50
CA THR A 70 -11.46 24.12 -2.19
C THR A 70 -11.20 25.29 -1.24
N PRO A 71 -12.04 26.35 -1.24
CA PRO A 71 -11.87 27.50 -0.35
C PRO A 71 -12.04 27.17 1.14
N ASP A 72 -12.76 26.08 1.46
CA ASP A 72 -12.92 25.61 2.83
C ASP A 72 -11.64 24.92 3.32
N LEU A 73 -10.97 25.56 4.30
CA LEU A 73 -9.69 25.09 4.83
C LEU A 73 -9.79 23.77 5.58
N ASP A 74 -10.93 23.49 6.23
CA ASP A 74 -11.15 22.23 6.95
C ASP A 74 -11.40 21.10 5.96
N LEU A 75 -12.20 21.34 4.92
CA LEU A 75 -12.41 20.37 3.85
C LEU A 75 -11.12 20.05 3.09
N PHE A 76 -10.32 21.08 2.78
CA PHE A 76 -9.00 20.87 2.19
C PHE A 76 -8.07 20.09 3.11
N ARG A 77 -8.10 20.34 4.43
CA ARG A 77 -7.33 19.57 5.40
C ARG A 77 -7.76 18.10 5.44
N LEU A 78 -9.06 17.81 5.37
CA LEU A 78 -9.57 16.44 5.27
C LEU A 78 -9.06 15.75 4.00
N PHE A 79 -9.11 16.43 2.85
CA PHE A 79 -8.53 15.92 1.61
C PHE A 79 -7.05 15.58 1.78
N LEU A 80 -6.26 16.52 2.32
CA LEU A 80 -4.82 16.32 2.56
C LEU A 80 -4.53 15.13 3.47
N ASN A 81 -5.34 14.92 4.50
CA ASN A 81 -5.12 13.82 5.44
C ASN A 81 -5.59 12.46 4.87
N ALA A 82 -6.68 12.44 4.10
CA ALA A 82 -7.34 11.20 3.70
C ALA A 82 -6.91 10.71 2.31
N TYR A 83 -6.82 11.59 1.32
CA TYR A 83 -6.59 11.19 -0.07
C TYR A 83 -5.26 10.46 -0.28
N PRO A 84 -4.10 10.92 0.24
CA PRO A 84 -2.83 10.20 0.09
C PRO A 84 -2.61 9.13 1.16
N ASN A 85 -3.56 8.85 2.05
CA ASN A 85 -3.31 8.04 3.25
C ASN A 85 -2.83 6.62 2.92
N THR A 86 -3.37 5.99 1.86
CA THR A 86 -2.87 4.69 1.40
C THR A 86 -1.39 4.76 0.99
N LEU A 87 -1.01 5.75 0.18
CA LEU A 87 0.38 5.89 -0.27
C LEU A 87 1.31 6.24 0.89
N ASP A 88 0.83 7.05 1.84
CA ASP A 88 1.61 7.49 2.98
C ASP A 88 1.84 6.36 4.00
N THR A 89 0.88 5.44 4.17
CA THR A 89 0.88 4.55 5.35
C THR A 89 0.61 3.06 5.06
N ALA A 90 -0.08 2.75 3.97
CA ALA A 90 -0.63 1.41 3.73
C ALA A 90 0.16 0.59 2.71
N ILE A 91 1.07 1.18 1.94
CA ILE A 91 1.98 0.43 1.06
C ILE A 91 3.08 -0.19 1.92
N ARG A 92 2.73 -1.26 2.63
CA ARG A 92 3.57 -1.81 3.70
C ARG A 92 4.83 -2.46 3.16
N TRP A 93 4.75 -3.05 1.97
CA TRP A 93 5.91 -3.56 1.26
C TRP A 93 5.71 -3.54 -0.25
N LYS A 94 6.81 -3.31 -0.97
CA LYS A 94 6.89 -3.44 -2.42
C LYS A 94 8.22 -4.10 -2.78
N GLY A 95 8.18 -4.99 -3.74
CA GLY A 95 9.37 -5.65 -4.25
C GLY A 95 9.04 -6.54 -5.43
N TYR A 96 9.79 -7.63 -5.54
CA TYR A 96 9.63 -8.62 -6.60
C TYR A 96 9.48 -10.00 -5.99
N ALA A 97 8.86 -10.89 -6.74
CA ALA A 97 8.86 -12.29 -6.42
C ALA A 97 10.28 -12.86 -6.31
N ALA A 98 10.49 -13.81 -5.40
CA ALA A 98 11.79 -14.45 -5.22
C ALA A 98 12.19 -15.31 -6.43
N ASP A 99 11.21 -15.88 -7.12
CA ASP A 99 11.36 -16.80 -8.25
C ASP A 99 11.09 -16.15 -9.63
N SER A 100 10.54 -14.94 -9.68
CA SER A 100 10.33 -14.16 -10.91
C SER A 100 10.79 -12.72 -10.73
N PRO A 101 12.02 -12.35 -11.17
CA PRO A 101 12.63 -11.05 -10.87
C PRO A 101 11.96 -9.85 -11.55
N ASP A 102 11.02 -10.09 -12.46
CA ASP A 102 10.19 -9.10 -13.15
C ASP A 102 8.73 -9.06 -12.67
N GLU A 103 8.33 -9.98 -11.77
CA GLU A 103 7.01 -9.97 -11.15
C GLU A 103 7.00 -9.01 -9.97
N GLU A 104 6.57 -7.78 -10.23
CA GLU A 104 6.33 -6.79 -9.18
C GLU A 104 5.27 -7.30 -8.21
N LEU A 105 5.48 -7.04 -6.92
CA LEU A 105 4.55 -7.35 -5.85
C LEU A 105 4.36 -6.11 -4.97
N THR A 106 3.13 -5.83 -4.56
CA THR A 106 2.80 -4.70 -3.67
C THR A 106 1.80 -5.17 -2.64
N PHE A 107 2.23 -5.17 -1.38
CA PHE A 107 1.42 -5.55 -0.23
C PHE A 107 0.80 -4.30 0.38
N VAL A 108 -0.53 -4.20 0.28
CA VAL A 108 -1.31 -3.05 0.76
C VAL A 108 -2.13 -3.49 1.95
N VAL A 109 -1.87 -2.90 3.11
CA VAL A 109 -2.58 -3.21 4.35
C VAL A 109 -3.84 -2.38 4.50
N THR A 110 -4.80 -2.86 5.28
CA THR A 110 -6.04 -2.11 5.58
C THR A 110 -5.79 -0.91 6.50
N GLY A 111 -4.65 -0.90 7.20
CA GLY A 111 -4.23 0.18 8.10
C GLY A 111 -3.40 -0.36 9.25
N ASP A 112 -4.06 -0.65 10.36
CA ASP A 112 -3.48 -1.05 11.65
C ASP A 112 -3.13 -2.53 11.77
N ILE A 113 -3.46 -3.34 10.76
CA ILE A 113 -3.19 -4.78 10.72
C ILE A 113 -2.34 -5.09 9.50
N ASP A 114 -1.23 -5.80 9.70
CA ASP A 114 -0.33 -6.29 8.63
C ASP A 114 -0.98 -7.47 7.86
N ALA A 115 -2.16 -7.22 7.26
CA ALA A 115 -2.90 -8.15 6.42
C ALA A 115 -3.57 -7.40 5.26
N MET A 116 -3.71 -8.07 4.12
CA MET A 116 -4.24 -7.49 2.90
C MET A 116 -5.57 -8.15 2.53
N TRP A 117 -6.64 -7.35 2.53
CA TRP A 117 -7.92 -7.75 1.96
C TRP A 117 -7.92 -7.47 0.46
N LEU A 118 -8.46 -8.41 -0.32
CA LEU A 118 -8.60 -8.23 -1.78
C LEU A 118 -9.48 -7.01 -2.09
N ARG A 119 -10.61 -6.88 -1.39
CA ARG A 119 -11.52 -5.73 -1.49
C ARG A 119 -10.81 -4.41 -1.18
N ASP A 120 -10.23 -4.32 0.02
CA ASP A 120 -9.73 -3.07 0.57
C ASP A 120 -8.55 -2.56 -0.26
N SER A 121 -7.59 -3.44 -0.58
CA SER A 121 -6.43 -3.06 -1.39
C SER A 121 -6.83 -2.58 -2.79
N SER A 122 -7.81 -3.20 -3.45
CA SER A 122 -8.31 -2.70 -4.74
C SER A 122 -8.98 -1.34 -4.64
N ASN A 123 -9.84 -1.11 -3.64
CA ASN A 123 -10.54 0.16 -3.46
C ASN A 123 -9.60 1.30 -3.02
N GLN A 124 -8.61 0.98 -2.18
CA GLN A 124 -7.53 1.90 -1.82
C GLN A 124 -6.77 2.35 -3.08
N MET A 125 -6.44 1.43 -3.99
CA MET A 125 -5.78 1.77 -5.26
C MET A 125 -6.70 2.54 -6.21
N GLN A 126 -7.99 2.20 -6.28
CA GLN A 126 -8.96 2.85 -7.17
C GLN A 126 -9.04 4.37 -6.95
N SER A 127 -8.83 4.83 -5.71
CA SER A 127 -8.81 6.27 -5.39
C SER A 127 -7.77 7.05 -6.21
N TYR A 128 -6.71 6.39 -6.67
CA TYR A 128 -5.64 6.98 -7.48
C TYR A 128 -5.79 6.70 -8.98
N LEU A 129 -6.84 6.01 -9.42
CA LEU A 129 -7.10 5.72 -10.84
C LEU A 129 -7.06 6.97 -11.74
N PRO A 130 -7.60 8.15 -11.33
CA PRO A 130 -7.49 9.37 -12.16
C PRO A 130 -6.05 9.83 -12.44
N LEU A 131 -5.08 9.37 -11.64
CA LEU A 131 -3.65 9.68 -11.76
C LEU A 131 -2.86 8.56 -12.44
N LEU A 132 -3.49 7.41 -12.70
CA LEU A 132 -2.84 6.25 -13.29
C LEU A 132 -2.62 6.48 -14.78
N THR A 133 -1.37 6.39 -15.20
CA THR A 133 -0.97 6.41 -16.62
C THR A 133 -0.02 5.25 -16.89
N ALA A 134 0.07 4.81 -18.15
CA ALA A 134 1.09 3.86 -18.56
C ALA A 134 2.50 4.35 -18.16
N ASN A 135 3.20 3.56 -17.34
CA ASN A 135 4.53 3.89 -16.85
C ASN A 135 5.28 2.61 -16.45
N SER A 136 6.49 2.44 -16.96
CA SER A 136 7.34 1.28 -16.68
C SER A 136 8.33 1.49 -15.53
N SER A 137 8.40 2.70 -14.97
CA SER A 137 9.23 2.96 -13.79
C SER A 137 8.75 2.14 -12.61
N VAL A 138 9.69 1.57 -11.88
CA VAL A 138 9.42 0.83 -10.65
C VAL A 138 8.77 1.73 -9.60
N ASP A 139 9.06 3.02 -9.58
CA ASP A 139 8.49 3.95 -8.59
C ASP A 139 7.23 4.67 -9.10
N SER A 140 6.58 4.11 -10.13
CA SER A 140 5.34 4.66 -10.67
C SER A 140 4.10 4.08 -9.99
N LEU A 141 2.99 4.82 -10.06
CA LEU A 141 1.68 4.32 -9.66
C LEU A 141 1.30 3.05 -10.45
N ALA A 142 1.68 2.95 -11.72
CA ALA A 142 1.46 1.75 -12.52
C ALA A 142 2.18 0.51 -11.97
N SER A 143 3.37 0.67 -11.39
CA SER A 143 4.08 -0.41 -10.69
C SER A 143 3.32 -0.89 -9.45
N LEU A 144 2.71 0.02 -8.68
CA LEU A 144 1.86 -0.38 -7.56
C LEU A 144 0.63 -1.18 -8.03
N PHE A 145 -0.05 -0.74 -9.09
CA PHE A 145 -1.19 -1.47 -9.63
C PHE A 145 -0.80 -2.87 -10.11
N ARG A 146 0.29 -3.00 -10.89
CA ARG A 146 0.80 -4.31 -11.32
C ARG A 146 1.16 -5.19 -10.13
N GLY A 147 1.83 -4.60 -9.13
CA GLY A 147 2.23 -5.30 -7.91
C GLY A 147 1.05 -5.81 -7.08
N VAL A 148 -0.02 -5.01 -6.95
CA VAL A 148 -1.25 -5.43 -6.27
C VAL A 148 -1.93 -6.54 -7.05
N ILE A 149 -2.08 -6.40 -8.38
CA ILE A 149 -2.74 -7.41 -9.21
C ILE A 149 -1.99 -8.75 -9.15
N ASN A 150 -0.67 -8.76 -9.29
CA ASN A 150 0.14 -9.98 -9.20
C ASN A 150 0.00 -10.63 -7.82
N LEU A 151 0.08 -9.84 -6.75
CA LEU A 151 -0.03 -10.39 -5.40
C LEU A 151 -1.44 -10.93 -5.10
N GLN A 152 -2.49 -10.23 -5.51
CA GLN A 152 -3.87 -10.74 -5.42
C GLN A 152 -4.07 -12.02 -6.24
N ALA A 153 -3.46 -12.13 -7.42
CA ALA A 153 -3.52 -13.35 -8.23
C ALA A 153 -2.91 -14.55 -7.49
N ARG A 154 -1.72 -14.37 -6.87
CA ARG A 154 -1.07 -15.40 -6.04
C ARG A 154 -1.95 -15.84 -4.87
N TYR A 155 -2.60 -14.88 -4.21
CA TYR A 155 -3.52 -15.15 -3.11
C TYR A 155 -4.75 -15.97 -3.55
N LEU A 156 -5.36 -15.61 -4.68
CA LEU A 156 -6.49 -16.36 -5.24
C LEU A 156 -6.11 -17.79 -5.65
N LEU A 157 -4.91 -18.00 -6.17
CA LEU A 157 -4.39 -19.34 -6.45
C LEU A 157 -4.11 -20.15 -5.17
N THR A 158 -3.75 -19.48 -4.10
CA THR A 158 -3.47 -20.09 -2.79
C THR A 158 -4.76 -20.49 -2.09
N SER A 159 -5.75 -19.61 -2.01
CA SER A 159 -7.03 -19.86 -1.34
C SER A 159 -8.14 -18.95 -1.90
N PRO A 160 -8.87 -19.38 -2.95
CA PRO A 160 -9.80 -18.52 -3.68
C PRO A 160 -11.06 -18.14 -2.88
N TYR A 161 -11.32 -18.83 -1.76
CA TYR A 161 -12.47 -18.56 -0.91
C TYR A 161 -12.18 -17.61 0.26
N CYS A 162 -10.94 -17.15 0.41
CA CYS A 162 -10.54 -16.32 1.52
C CYS A 162 -10.50 -14.83 1.12
N ASN A 163 -10.89 -13.96 2.05
CA ASN A 163 -10.96 -12.52 1.85
C ASN A 163 -9.64 -11.80 2.16
N ALA A 164 -8.82 -12.34 3.08
CA ALA A 164 -7.67 -11.65 3.65
C ALA A 164 -6.41 -12.52 3.74
N PHE A 165 -5.26 -11.94 3.41
CA PHE A 165 -4.01 -12.66 3.28
C PHE A 165 -2.87 -12.05 4.09
N GLN A 166 -1.93 -12.92 4.48
CA GLN A 166 -0.72 -12.56 5.20
C GLN A 166 0.29 -11.87 4.26
N PRO A 167 1.29 -11.16 4.80
CA PRO A 167 2.36 -10.56 4.00
C PRO A 167 3.04 -11.61 3.10
N PRO A 168 3.47 -11.23 1.87
CA PRO A 168 4.24 -12.14 1.02
C PRO A 168 5.55 -12.50 1.71
N VAL A 169 6.02 -13.73 1.53
CA VAL A 169 7.23 -14.25 2.20
C VAL A 169 8.46 -13.40 1.91
N GLU A 170 8.52 -12.81 0.70
CA GLU A 170 9.58 -11.90 0.25
C GLU A 170 9.68 -10.61 1.06
N SER A 171 8.59 -10.22 1.73
CA SER A 171 8.57 -9.00 2.56
C SER A 171 9.36 -9.14 3.85
N GLY A 172 9.54 -10.36 4.36
CA GLY A 172 10.10 -10.62 5.69
C GLY A 172 9.24 -10.09 6.85
N ILE A 173 8.03 -9.59 6.57
CA ILE A 173 7.07 -9.17 7.60
C ILE A 173 6.45 -10.43 8.21
N ALA A 174 6.39 -10.47 9.53
CA ALA A 174 5.80 -11.59 10.24
C ALA A 174 4.29 -11.67 9.98
N PRO A 175 3.70 -12.88 9.89
CA PRO A 175 2.25 -13.04 9.81
C PRO A 175 1.53 -12.34 10.97
N ALA A 176 0.48 -11.59 10.65
CA ALA A 176 -0.37 -10.96 11.64
C ALA A 176 -1.20 -12.02 12.39
N THR A 177 -1.48 -11.76 13.66
CA THR A 177 -2.29 -12.67 14.48
C THR A 177 -3.77 -12.35 14.33
N ASN A 178 -4.58 -13.36 14.02
CA ASN A 178 -6.05 -13.26 14.05
C ASN A 178 -6.59 -14.13 15.20
N PRO A 179 -6.95 -13.54 16.36
CA PRO A 179 -7.49 -14.30 17.49
C PRO A 179 -8.78 -15.05 17.16
N SER A 180 -9.58 -14.49 16.24
CA SER A 180 -10.87 -15.04 15.83
C SER A 180 -10.74 -16.25 14.90
N ALA A 181 -9.62 -16.40 14.18
CA ALA A 181 -9.41 -17.51 13.23
C ALA A 181 -9.53 -18.89 13.89
N SER A 182 -9.22 -19.00 15.18
CA SER A 182 -9.35 -20.25 15.95
C SER A 182 -10.80 -20.69 16.22
N GLN A 183 -11.77 -19.80 16.02
CA GLN A 183 -13.20 -20.03 16.25
C GLN A 183 -13.93 -20.40 14.96
N ASP A 184 -13.34 -20.12 13.81
CA ASP A 184 -13.94 -20.37 12.50
C ASP A 184 -13.72 -21.82 12.05
N VAL A 185 -14.78 -22.42 11.50
CA VAL A 185 -14.70 -23.74 10.84
C VAL A 185 -14.97 -23.51 9.36
N VAL A 186 -13.91 -23.50 8.55
CA VAL A 186 -13.97 -23.21 7.12
C VAL A 186 -13.63 -24.45 6.31
N PHE A 187 -14.39 -24.70 5.25
CA PHE A 187 -14.09 -25.72 4.25
C PHE A 187 -14.20 -25.12 2.83
N PRO A 188 -13.21 -25.33 1.95
CA PRO A 188 -11.96 -26.07 2.16
C PRO A 188 -11.06 -25.44 3.24
N THR A 189 -10.20 -26.26 3.87
CA THR A 189 -9.26 -25.78 4.88
C THR A 189 -8.19 -24.88 4.26
N TYR A 190 -7.66 -23.94 5.03
CA TYR A 190 -6.65 -22.98 4.61
C TYR A 190 -5.45 -22.97 5.57
N ASP A 191 -4.34 -22.37 5.15
CA ASP A 191 -3.13 -22.21 5.98
C ASP A 191 -3.04 -20.79 6.56
N ASN A 192 -3.02 -20.68 7.88
CA ASN A 192 -2.89 -19.40 8.59
C ASN A 192 -1.54 -18.70 8.36
N ALA A 193 -0.53 -19.40 7.84
CA ALA A 193 0.73 -18.79 7.43
C ALA A 193 0.58 -17.94 6.16
N SER A 194 -0.44 -18.20 5.33
CA SER A 194 -0.70 -17.50 4.05
C SER A 194 -1.97 -16.66 4.08
N VAL A 195 -2.95 -17.09 4.87
CA VAL A 195 -4.28 -16.48 4.97
C VAL A 195 -4.45 -15.87 6.37
N PHE A 196 -4.91 -14.62 6.42
CA PHE A 196 -5.23 -13.94 7.67
C PHE A 196 -6.66 -14.27 8.13
N GLU A 197 -7.61 -14.27 7.20
CA GLU A 197 -9.02 -14.60 7.43
C GLU A 197 -9.60 -15.26 6.18
N CYS A 198 -10.46 -16.27 6.38
CA CYS A 198 -11.08 -17.00 5.28
C CYS A 198 -12.61 -16.94 5.31
N LYS A 199 -13.15 -15.73 5.19
CA LYS A 199 -14.58 -15.53 4.94
C LYS A 199 -14.81 -15.39 3.44
N TYR A 200 -15.65 -16.26 2.88
CA TYR A 200 -15.98 -16.17 1.47
C TYR A 200 -16.88 -14.97 1.20
N GLU A 201 -16.34 -14.03 0.43
CA GLU A 201 -16.96 -12.76 0.09
C GLU A 201 -16.87 -12.59 -1.43
N LEU A 202 -18.01 -12.61 -2.12
CA LEU A 202 -18.07 -12.53 -3.58
C LEU A 202 -17.37 -11.26 -4.11
N ASP A 203 -17.44 -10.18 -3.35
CA ASP A 203 -16.80 -8.91 -3.70
C ASP A 203 -15.27 -8.97 -3.63
N SER A 204 -14.67 -9.93 -2.92
CA SER A 204 -13.21 -10.15 -2.97
C SER A 204 -12.74 -10.53 -4.37
N LEU A 205 -13.52 -11.37 -5.07
CA LEU A 205 -13.25 -11.75 -6.46
C LEU A 205 -13.57 -10.59 -7.41
N ALA A 206 -14.67 -9.88 -7.17
CA ALA A 206 -15.03 -8.70 -7.95
C ALA A 206 -13.97 -7.59 -7.86
N ALA A 207 -13.37 -7.39 -6.69
CA ALA A 207 -12.31 -6.42 -6.46
C ALA A 207 -11.03 -6.72 -7.26
N PHE A 208 -10.67 -8.00 -7.42
CA PHE A 208 -9.56 -8.41 -8.28
C PHE A 208 -9.84 -8.12 -9.77
N LEU A 209 -11.06 -8.39 -10.21
CA LEU A 209 -11.50 -8.08 -11.58
C LEU A 209 -11.53 -6.57 -11.84
N GLN A 210 -12.01 -5.79 -10.86
CA GLN A 210 -12.08 -4.34 -10.92
C GLN A 210 -10.69 -3.73 -11.08
N ILE A 211 -9.74 -4.01 -10.18
CA ILE A 211 -8.40 -3.41 -10.27
C ILE A 211 -7.69 -3.82 -11.56
N SER A 212 -7.90 -5.05 -12.03
CA SER A 212 -7.40 -5.51 -13.33
C SER A 212 -7.97 -4.68 -14.49
N SER A 213 -9.28 -4.43 -14.49
CA SER A 213 -9.93 -3.61 -15.51
C SER A 213 -9.50 -2.15 -15.44
N ASP A 214 -9.42 -1.58 -14.23
CA ASP A 214 -8.95 -0.22 -13.97
C ASP A 214 -7.53 -0.03 -14.53
N TYR A 215 -6.61 -0.95 -14.25
CA TYR A 215 -5.26 -0.91 -14.80
C TYR A 215 -5.23 -0.99 -16.32
N TYR A 216 -5.94 -1.95 -16.91
CA TYR A 216 -5.97 -2.12 -18.36
C TYR A 216 -6.53 -0.88 -19.07
N ASN A 217 -7.66 -0.35 -18.59
CA ASN A 217 -8.34 0.78 -19.21
C ASN A 217 -7.49 2.06 -19.14
N ALA A 218 -6.74 2.27 -18.05
CA ALA A 218 -5.90 3.44 -17.88
C ALA A 218 -4.55 3.36 -18.64
N THR A 219 -3.99 2.16 -18.82
CA THR A 219 -2.63 1.98 -19.34
C THR A 219 -2.55 1.34 -20.73
N GLY A 220 -3.55 0.56 -21.12
CA GLY A 220 -3.53 -0.27 -22.33
C GLY A 220 -2.54 -1.44 -22.30
N ASP A 221 -1.92 -1.73 -21.15
CA ASP A 221 -0.89 -2.77 -21.00
C ASP A 221 -1.51 -4.18 -20.94
N VAL A 222 -1.96 -4.65 -22.09
CA VAL A 222 -2.51 -6.02 -22.25
C VAL A 222 -1.44 -7.08 -22.03
N ALA A 223 -0.18 -6.78 -22.36
CA ALA A 223 0.91 -7.75 -22.30
C ALA A 223 1.18 -8.19 -20.85
N PHE A 224 0.98 -7.30 -19.87
CA PHE A 224 1.08 -7.63 -18.44
C PHE A 224 0.27 -8.86 -18.04
N PHE A 225 -0.99 -8.96 -18.48
CA PHE A 225 -1.90 -10.03 -18.04
C PHE A 225 -1.50 -11.44 -18.50
N ALA A 226 -0.61 -11.57 -19.48
CA ALA A 226 -0.13 -12.85 -19.98
C ALA A 226 1.21 -13.30 -19.38
N LYS A 227 1.85 -12.50 -18.50
CA LYS A 227 3.22 -12.76 -18.03
C LYS A 227 3.30 -13.74 -16.86
N HIS A 228 2.41 -13.57 -15.88
CA HIS A 228 2.47 -14.29 -14.61
C HIS A 228 1.12 -15.00 -14.36
N HIS A 229 0.64 -14.95 -13.13
CA HIS A 229 -0.46 -15.78 -12.64
C HIS A 229 -1.88 -15.28 -12.93
N TRP A 230 -2.04 -14.15 -13.63
CA TRP A 230 -3.36 -13.54 -13.79
C TRP A 230 -4.36 -14.45 -14.53
N ILE A 231 -3.96 -15.07 -15.64
CA ILE A 231 -4.84 -15.97 -16.41
C ILE A 231 -5.23 -17.19 -15.56
N GLU A 232 -4.28 -17.75 -14.81
CA GLU A 232 -4.53 -18.88 -13.92
C GLU A 232 -5.53 -18.49 -12.82
N ALA A 233 -5.32 -17.35 -12.16
CA ALA A 233 -6.21 -16.84 -11.11
C ALA A 233 -7.63 -16.62 -11.64
N ILE A 234 -7.78 -16.06 -12.84
CA ILE A 234 -9.09 -15.86 -13.48
C ILE A 234 -9.80 -17.19 -13.75
N ASN A 235 -9.07 -18.22 -14.21
CA ASN A 235 -9.66 -19.54 -14.40
C ASN A 235 -10.14 -20.17 -13.09
N HIS A 236 -9.50 -19.86 -11.96
CA HIS A 236 -9.95 -20.26 -10.63
C HIS A 236 -11.20 -19.49 -10.17
N VAL A 237 -11.32 -18.20 -10.53
CA VAL A 237 -12.48 -17.37 -10.19
C VAL A 237 -13.76 -17.84 -10.91
N TYR A 238 -13.64 -18.40 -12.11
CA TYR A 238 -14.79 -18.84 -12.93
C TYR A 238 -15.23 -20.30 -12.72
N GLN A 239 -14.52 -21.08 -11.90
CA GLN A 239 -14.85 -22.48 -11.59
C GLN A 239 -15.74 -22.59 -10.36
#